data_AF-A0A447QUP3-F1
#
_entry.id   AF-A0A447QUP3-F1
#
_cell.length_a   1.000
_cell.length_b   1.000
_cell.length_c   1.000
_cell.angle_alpha   90.00
_cell.angle_beta   90.00
_cell.angle_gamma   90.00
#
_symmetry.space_group_name_H-M   'P 1'
#
loop_
_entity.id
_entity.type
_entity.pdbx_description
1 polymer ?
#
loop_
_entity_poly.entity_id
_entity_poly.type
_entity_poly.pdbx_seq_one_letter_code
_entity_poly.pdbx_strand_id
1 'polypeptide(L)'
;MLRKLILSPLLIFTSATCAWSAEPGVHRAADILGPAAVAPLERPQPPAKLIVDAPLAGPLRKGAVFIQYRAENLRIEPVYGPRRARWRRASAIFT
;
A
#
# COMPACT_ATOMS: atom_id res chain seq x y z
N MET A 1 36.60 -54.26 33.78
CA MET A 1 37.30 -53.21 33.02
C MET A 1 36.29 -52.50 32.14
N LEU A 2 36.22 -51.19 32.28
CA LEU A 2 35.92 -50.25 31.20
C LEU A 2 34.56 -50.49 30.48
N ARG A 3 33.50 -49.82 30.95
CA ARG A 3 33.01 -48.57 30.30
C ARG A 3 31.77 -48.92 29.47
N LYS A 4 30.58 -48.72 30.05
CA LYS A 4 29.76 -47.55 29.68
C LYS A 4 29.87 -47.29 28.17
N LEU A 5 28.99 -47.85 27.33
CA LEU A 5 28.64 -47.34 25.99
C LEU A 5 27.97 -48.41 25.09
N ILE A 6 26.94 -49.11 25.57
CA ILE A 6 25.97 -49.71 24.64
C ILE A 6 24.53 -49.45 25.11
N LEU A 7 24.33 -48.30 25.78
CA LEU A 7 23.09 -47.54 25.56
C LEU A 7 23.37 -46.64 24.36
N SER A 8 22.38 -46.48 23.47
CA SER A 8 22.34 -45.52 22.34
C SER A 8 23.29 -45.85 21.17
N PRO A 9 22.73 -46.39 20.06
CA PRO A 9 22.46 -45.45 18.98
C PRO A 9 21.15 -45.74 18.21
N LEU A 10 20.13 -46.35 18.82
CA LEU A 10 18.82 -46.47 18.15
C LEU A 10 17.95 -45.19 18.25
N LEU A 11 18.45 -44.15 18.92
CA LEU A 11 17.79 -42.84 19.08
C LEU A 11 18.54 -41.72 18.35
N ILE A 12 19.13 -42.01 17.18
CA ILE A 12 19.65 -40.96 16.27
C ILE A 12 19.15 -41.20 14.84
N PHE A 13 17.91 -41.65 14.70
CA PHE A 13 17.20 -41.63 13.42
C PHE A 13 15.86 -40.92 13.57
N THR A 14 15.84 -39.85 14.39
CA THR A 14 14.76 -38.86 14.37
C THR A 14 15.01 -37.98 13.15
N SER A 15 14.47 -38.43 12.03
CA SER A 15 14.23 -37.73 10.77
C SER A 15 14.77 -36.29 10.71
N ALA A 16 15.96 -36.13 10.12
CA ALA A 16 16.31 -34.86 9.49
C ALA A 16 15.48 -34.72 8.21
N THR A 17 14.17 -34.49 8.38
CA THR A 17 13.38 -33.90 7.30
C THR A 17 13.83 -32.44 7.28
N CYS A 18 14.87 -32.14 6.50
CA CYS A 18 15.10 -30.78 6.06
C CYS A 18 13.80 -30.35 5.40
N ALA A 19 13.01 -29.51 6.07
CA ALA A 19 11.94 -28.79 5.42
C ALA A 19 12.61 -28.03 4.28
N TRP A 20 12.43 -28.53 3.06
CA TRP A 20 12.74 -27.79 1.87
C TRP A 20 11.83 -26.57 1.93
N SER A 21 12.37 -25.44 2.39
CA SER A 21 11.70 -24.16 2.19
C SER A 21 11.60 -24.01 0.69
N ALA A 22 10.41 -24.28 0.14
CA ALA A 22 10.05 -23.71 -1.13
C ALA A 22 10.27 -22.21 -0.96
N GLU A 23 11.23 -21.65 -1.71
CA GLU A 23 11.43 -20.21 -1.79
C GLU A 23 10.02 -19.60 -1.88
N PRO A 24 9.63 -18.69 -0.97
CA PRO A 24 8.35 -18.02 -1.09
C PRO A 24 8.37 -17.44 -2.50
N GLY A 25 7.52 -18.02 -3.37
CA GLY A 25 7.52 -17.68 -4.77
C GLY A 25 7.50 -16.17 -4.84
N VAL A 26 8.48 -15.59 -5.54
CA VAL A 26 8.56 -14.13 -5.70
C VAL A 26 7.36 -13.74 -6.55
N HIS A 27 6.19 -13.69 -5.92
CA HIS A 27 4.98 -13.17 -6.49
C HIS A 27 5.29 -11.71 -6.71
N ARG A 28 5.26 -11.31 -7.98
CA ARG A 28 5.42 -9.89 -8.29
C ARG A 28 4.29 -9.17 -7.58
N ALA A 29 4.54 -7.96 -7.12
CA ALA A 29 3.49 -7.14 -6.50
C ALA A 29 2.25 -7.05 -7.42
N ALA A 30 2.43 -7.06 -8.74
CA ALA A 30 1.35 -7.09 -9.72
C ALA A 30 0.51 -8.38 -9.73
N ASP A 31 1.08 -9.53 -9.34
CA ASP A 31 0.38 -10.82 -9.28
C ASP A 31 -0.62 -10.84 -8.11
N ILE A 32 -0.35 -10.06 -7.06
CA ILE A 32 -1.17 -9.97 -5.84
C ILE A 32 -2.10 -8.74 -5.88
N LEU A 33 -1.56 -7.59 -6.30
CA LEU A 33 -2.26 -6.30 -6.26
C LEU A 33 -2.95 -5.95 -7.59
N GLY A 34 -2.69 -6.72 -8.65
CA GLY A 34 -3.15 -6.41 -10.01
C GLY A 34 -2.31 -5.32 -10.71
N PRO A 35 -2.75 -4.86 -11.89
CA PRO A 35 -2.09 -3.80 -12.64
C PRO A 35 -1.88 -2.54 -11.78
N ALA A 36 -0.77 -1.83 -12.00
CA ALA A 36 -0.47 -0.60 -11.26
C ALA A 36 -1.64 0.39 -11.36
N ALA A 37 -2.05 0.99 -10.23
CA ALA A 37 -3.13 1.96 -10.13
C ALA A 37 -2.97 3.19 -11.05
N VAL A 38 -1.78 3.37 -11.63
CA VAL A 38 -1.41 4.45 -12.55
C VAL A 38 -1.39 3.97 -14.00
N ALA A 39 -2.26 3.01 -14.35
CA ALA A 39 -2.42 2.62 -15.74
C ALA A 39 -2.67 3.87 -16.61
N PRO A 40 -2.03 3.99 -17.78
CA PRO A 40 -2.27 5.10 -18.69
C PRO A 40 -3.76 5.24 -19.00
N LEU A 41 -4.28 6.48 -18.98
CA LEU A 41 -5.68 6.72 -19.31
C LEU A 41 -5.90 6.51 -20.81
N GLU A 42 -6.86 5.67 -21.18
CA GLU A 42 -7.28 5.51 -22.58
C GLU A 42 -7.96 6.78 -23.11
N ARG A 43 -8.63 7.53 -22.23
CA ARG A 43 -9.34 8.77 -22.55
C ARG A 43 -8.98 9.86 -21.54
N PRO A 44 -8.88 11.13 -21.97
CA PRO A 44 -8.62 12.23 -21.05
C PRO A 44 -9.64 12.26 -19.91
N GLN A 45 -9.14 12.27 -18.66
CA GLN A 45 -10.01 12.41 -17.50
C GLN A 45 -10.61 13.84 -17.49
N PRO A 46 -11.90 14.00 -17.15
CA PRO A 46 -12.49 15.33 -16.98
C PRO A 46 -11.77 16.14 -15.88
N PRO A 47 -11.88 17.47 -15.88
CA PRO A 47 -11.24 18.31 -14.88
C PRO A 47 -11.60 17.91 -13.45
N ALA A 48 -10.60 17.94 -12.56
CA ALA A 48 -10.82 17.76 -11.13
C ALA A 48 -11.75 18.85 -10.59
N LYS A 49 -12.70 18.46 -9.74
CA LYS A 49 -13.67 19.39 -9.15
C LYS A 49 -13.84 19.08 -7.66
N LEU A 50 -13.84 20.14 -6.85
CA LEU A 50 -14.16 20.08 -5.44
C LEU A 50 -15.50 20.80 -5.23
N ILE A 51 -16.52 20.06 -4.77
CA ILE A 51 -17.77 20.64 -4.30
C ILE A 51 -17.67 20.78 -2.79
N VAL A 52 -17.95 21.98 -2.29
CA VAL A 52 -17.89 22.33 -0.86
C VAL A 52 -19.25 22.86 -0.45
N ASP A 53 -19.87 22.21 0.53
CA ASP A 53 -21.17 22.63 1.05
C ASP A 53 -21.02 23.74 2.11
N ALA A 54 -22.13 24.34 2.51
CA ALA A 54 -22.14 25.27 3.63
C ALA A 54 -21.76 24.57 4.96
N PRO A 55 -21.14 25.29 5.91
CA PRO A 55 -20.87 24.74 7.23
C PRO A 55 -22.14 24.31 7.97
N LEU A 56 -22.05 23.21 8.71
CA LEU A 56 -23.16 22.73 9.51
C LEU A 56 -23.48 23.70 10.65
N ALA A 57 -24.73 24.15 10.72
CA ALA A 57 -25.17 25.16 11.70
C ALA A 57 -24.97 24.72 13.17
N GLY A 58 -25.17 23.44 13.48
CA GLY A 58 -25.04 22.91 14.84
C GLY A 58 -23.64 23.12 15.44
N PRO A 59 -22.58 22.56 14.82
CA PRO A 59 -21.20 22.83 15.21
C PRO A 59 -20.82 24.31 15.15
N LEU A 60 -21.28 25.04 14.12
CA LEU A 60 -20.94 26.44 13.92
C LEU A 60 -21.36 27.32 15.10
N ARG A 61 -22.55 27.06 15.66
CA ARG A 61 -23.04 27.75 16.87
C ARG A 61 -22.19 27.49 18.13
N LYS A 62 -21.37 26.44 18.13
CA LYS A 62 -20.47 26.08 19.23
C LYS A 62 -19.02 26.55 18.97
N GLY A 63 -18.79 27.33 17.92
CA GLY A 63 -17.46 27.79 17.53
C GLY A 63 -16.62 26.74 16.78
N ALA A 64 -17.25 25.67 16.26
CA ALA A 64 -16.58 24.65 15.46
C ALA A 64 -17.09 24.62 14.02
N VAL A 65 -16.22 24.40 13.05
CA VAL A 65 -16.59 24.40 11.62
C VAL A 65 -16.51 22.99 11.06
N PHE A 66 -17.65 22.46 10.62
CA PHE A 66 -17.75 21.18 9.93
C PHE A 66 -18.30 21.45 8.54
N ILE A 67 -17.53 21.09 7.52
CA ILE A 67 -17.87 21.34 6.12
C ILE A 67 -17.85 20.00 5.38
N GLN A 68 -18.98 19.66 4.79
CA GLN A 68 -19.08 18.52 3.90
C GLN A 68 -18.48 18.90 2.54
N TYR A 69 -17.71 17.98 1.96
CA TYR A 69 -17.14 18.16 0.63
C TYR A 69 -17.21 16.87 -0.17
N ARG A 70 -17.24 17.01 -1.49
CA ARG A 70 -17.14 15.92 -2.46
C ARG A 70 -16.06 16.26 -3.48
N ALA A 71 -15.09 15.36 -3.62
CA ALA A 71 -14.12 15.42 -4.71
C ALA A 71 -14.62 14.58 -5.89
N GLU A 72 -14.69 15.20 -7.07
CA GLU A 72 -15.02 14.56 -8.34
C GLU A 72 -13.79 14.55 -9.25
N ASN A 73 -13.64 13.49 -10.04
CA ASN A 73 -12.51 13.29 -10.95
C ASN A 73 -11.13 13.40 -10.27
N LEU A 74 -11.04 12.97 -9.00
CA LEU A 74 -9.77 12.92 -8.27
C LEU A 74 -8.88 11.80 -8.82
N ARG A 75 -7.62 12.11 -9.08
CA ARG A 75 -6.59 11.11 -9.42
C ARG A 75 -5.31 11.36 -8.61
N ILE A 76 -4.81 10.29 -8.01
CA ILE A 76 -3.56 10.30 -7.25
C ILE A 76 -2.46 9.76 -8.16
N GLU A 77 -1.55 10.63 -8.56
CA GLU A 77 -0.41 10.31 -9.42
C GLU A 77 0.85 10.21 -8.55
N PRO A 78 1.55 9.06 -8.54
CA PRO A 78 2.80 8.97 -7.81
C PRO A 78 3.89 9.76 -8.54
N VAL A 79 4.62 10.57 -7.79
CA VAL A 79 5.73 11.37 -8.31
C VAL A 79 7.04 10.72 -7.90
N TYR A 80 7.78 10.17 -8.87
CA TYR A 80 9.09 9.54 -8.65
C TYR A 80 10.23 10.40 -9.23
N GLY A 81 11.36 10.54 -8.52
CA GLY A 81 12.62 11.15 -9.01
C GLY A 81 13.39 12.04 -8.00
N PRO A 82 14.73 12.25 -8.17
CA PRO A 82 15.58 12.96 -7.21
C PRO A 82 15.38 14.49 -7.17
N ARG A 83 14.73 15.07 -8.19
CA ARG A 83 14.29 16.46 -8.17
C ARG A 83 12.86 16.51 -8.68
N ARG A 84 11.97 16.95 -7.80
CA ARG A 84 10.54 17.29 -7.93
C ARG A 84 10.23 18.19 -9.16
N ALA A 85 10.53 17.79 -10.38
CA ALA A 85 10.50 18.68 -11.56
C ALA A 85 9.18 18.69 -12.36
N ARG A 86 8.09 18.11 -11.83
CA ARG A 86 6.73 18.29 -12.38
C ARG A 86 5.71 18.77 -11.34
N TRP A 87 6.14 19.45 -10.29
CA TRP A 87 5.21 20.03 -9.30
C TRP A 87 4.51 21.32 -9.81
N ARG A 88 5.01 21.92 -10.90
CA ARG A 88 4.46 23.17 -11.45
C ARG A 88 3.04 23.05 -12.06
N ARG A 89 2.54 21.84 -12.30
CA ARG A 89 1.16 21.59 -12.78
C ARG A 89 0.20 21.05 -11.70
N ALA A 90 0.71 20.51 -10.60
CA ALA A 90 -0.13 19.99 -9.51
C ALA A 90 -0.62 21.10 -8.56
N SER A 91 0.10 22.23 -8.48
CA SER A 91 -0.28 23.37 -7.61
C SER A 91 -1.50 24.16 -8.10
N ALA A 92 -1.98 23.95 -9.33
CA ALA A 92 -3.13 24.68 -9.87
C ALA A 92 -4.49 24.13 -9.40
N ILE A 93 -4.50 23.10 -8.55
CA ILE A 93 -5.73 22.48 -8.04
C ILE A 93 -6.19 23.14 -6.71
N PHE A 94 -5.34 23.96 -6.08
CA PHE A 94 -5.62 24.54 -4.76
C PHE A 94 -5.34 26.04 -4.64
N THR A 95 -5.38 26.80 -5.75
CA THR A 95 -5.31 28.28 -5.72
C THR A 95 -6.43 28.87 -6.55
#